data_AF-A0A4S3KQ64-F1
#
_entry.id   AF-A0A4S3KQ64-F1
#
_cell.length_a   1.000
_cell.length_b   1.000
_cell.length_c   1.000
_cell.angle_alpha   90.00
_cell.angle_beta   90.00
_cell.angle_gamma   90.00
#
_symmetry.space_group_name_H-M   'P 1'
#
loop_
_entity.id
_entity.type
_entity.pdbx_description
1 polymer ?
#
loop_
_entity_poly.entity_id
_entity_poly.type
_entity_poly.pdbx_seq_one_letter_code
_entity_poly.pdbx_strand_id
1 'polypeptide(L)' 'MLRGWYQYFKHAHRITFSKLDGFIRRRLRSILRAYEGRRGHGHTREDHQRWPNSYFAQQGLFTLTQAHALACRSR' A
#
# COMPACT_ATOMS: atom_id res chain seq x y z
N MET A 1 2.70 10.84 -7.69
CA MET A 1 1.82 11.39 -6.63
C MET A 1 2.24 10.97 -5.22
N LEU A 2 2.29 9.66 -4.85
CA LEU A 2 2.60 9.22 -3.47
C LEU A 2 3.95 9.71 -2.92
N ARG A 3 5.01 9.77 -3.73
CA ARG A 3 6.32 10.28 -3.30
C ARG A 3 6.27 11.76 -2.90
N GLY A 4 5.54 12.59 -3.67
CA GLY A 4 5.36 14.01 -3.37
C GLY A 4 4.50 14.22 -2.12
N TRP A 5 3.41 13.45 -1.98
CA TRP A 5 2.59 13.45 -0.77
C TRP A 5 3.42 13.07 0.46
N TYR A 6 4.24 12.01 0.36
CA TYR A 6 5.13 11.60 1.44
C TYR A 6 6.08 12.72 1.84
N GLN A 7 6.70 13.42 0.89
CA GLN A 7 7.65 14.49 1.23
C GLN A 7 7.00 15.65 1.98
N TYR A 8 5.77 15.99 1.64
CA TYR A 8 5.01 16.99 2.39
C TYR A 8 4.63 16.49 3.79
N PHE A 9 4.13 15.25 3.89
CA PHE A 9 3.64 14.65 5.12
C PHE A 9 4.67 13.80 5.87
N LYS A 10 5.98 13.98 5.62
CA LYS A 10 7.05 13.12 6.18
C LYS A 10 7.13 13.15 7.70
N HIS A 11 6.61 14.20 8.33
CA HIS A 11 6.55 14.41 9.77
C HIS A 11 5.26 13.87 10.42
N ALA A 12 4.37 13.24 9.64
CA ALA A 12 3.16 12.62 10.19
C ALA A 12 3.49 11.43 11.09
N HIS A 13 2.56 11.06 11.97
CA HIS A 13 2.76 9.95 12.90
C HIS A 13 2.96 8.61 12.16
N ARG A 14 3.91 7.78 12.62
CA ARG A 14 4.30 6.51 11.97
C ARG A 14 3.13 5.58 11.63
N ILE A 15 2.09 5.57 12.47
CA ILE A 15 0.90 4.71 12.29
C ILE A 15 0.11 5.12 11.04
N THR A 16 0.11 6.40 10.68
CA THR A 16 -0.59 6.93 9.51
C THR A 16 -0.10 6.27 8.23
N PHE A 17 1.22 6.09 8.08
CA PHE A 17 1.81 5.48 6.88
C PHE A 17 1.40 4.02 6.72
N SER A 18 1.42 3.22 7.81
CA SER A 18 1.00 1.81 7.76
C SER A 18 -0.48 1.66 7.42
N LYS A 19 -1.34 2.49 8.01
CA LYS A 19 -2.78 2.52 7.68
C LYS A 19 -3.02 2.92 6.22
N LEU A 20 -2.30 3.93 5.72
CA LEU A 20 -2.42 4.37 4.34
C LEU A 20 -1.94 3.30 3.35
N ASP A 21 -0.79 2.68 3.60
CA ASP A 21 -0.27 1.58 2.79
C ASP A 21 -1.27 0.41 2.73
N GLY A 22 -1.92 0.08 3.86
CA GLY A 22 -2.99 -0.91 3.92
C GLY A 22 -4.21 -0.52 3.08
N PHE A 23 -4.65 0.73 3.18
CA PHE A 23 -5.77 1.26 2.39
C PHE A 23 -5.47 1.24 0.88
N ILE A 24 -4.27 1.66 0.47
CA ILE A 24 -3.83 1.65 -0.92
C ILE A 24 -3.83 0.22 -1.47
N ARG A 25 -3.20 -0.73 -0.77
CA ARG A 25 -3.19 -2.15 -1.19
C ARG A 25 -4.59 -2.72 -1.31
N ARG A 26 -5.50 -2.43 -0.37
CA ARG A 26 -6.90 -2.86 -0.45
C ARG A 26 -7.60 -2.30 -1.68
N ARG A 27 -7.40 -1.01 -1.98
CA ARG A 27 -8.01 -0.38 -3.16
C ARG A 27 -7.48 -0.97 -4.45
N LEU A 28 -6.18 -1.24 -4.53
CA LEU A 28 -5.58 -1.95 -5.66
C LEU A 28 -6.14 -3.36 -5.84
N ARG A 29 -6.33 -4.13 -4.75
CA ARG A 29 -7.00 -5.44 -4.82
C ARG A 29 -8.42 -5.32 -5.35
N SER A 30 -9.19 -4.34 -4.87
CA SER A 30 -10.55 -4.12 -5.36
C SER A 30 -10.59 -3.80 -6.86
N ILE A 31 -9.60 -3.05 -7.37
CA ILE A 31 -9.46 -2.74 -8.80
C ILE A 31 -9.11 -4.01 -9.58
N LEU A 32 -8.10 -4.77 -9.17
CA LEU A 32 -7.72 -6.04 -9.82
C LEU A 32 -8.87 -7.03 -9.84
N ARG A 33 -9.63 -7.11 -8.76
CA ARG A 33 -10.83 -7.95 -8.64
C ARG A 33 -11.94 -7.53 -9.60
N ALA A 34 -12.12 -6.22 -9.80
CA ALA A 34 -13.05 -5.71 -10.81
C ALA A 34 -12.59 -6.05 -12.24
N TYR A 35 -11.27 -6.00 -12.51
CA TYR A 35 -10.71 -6.46 -13.79
C TYR A 35 -10.92 -7.97 -14.03
N GLU A 36 -10.92 -8.80 -12.99
CA GLU A 36 -11.28 -10.22 -13.08
C GLU A 36 -12.81 -10.46 -13.22
N GLY A 37 -13.64 -9.40 -13.29
CA GLY A 37 -15.09 -9.52 -13.38
C GLY A 37 -15.79 -9.90 -12.07
N ARG A 38 -15.07 -9.85 -10.93
CA ARG A 38 -15.57 -10.31 -9.63
C ARG A 38 -16.12 -9.14 -8.81
N ARG A 39 -17.38 -9.24 -8.37
CA ARG A 39 -18.06 -8.17 -7.57
C ARG A 39 -17.67 -8.20 -6.10
N GLY A 40 -17.20 -7.08 -5.54
CA GLY A 40 -16.89 -6.92 -4.10
C GLY A 40 -15.63 -6.11 -3.80
N HIS A 41 -15.31 -5.96 -2.51
CA HIS A 41 -14.36 -4.95 -1.99
C HIS A 41 -12.87 -5.39 -1.86
N GLY A 42 -12.48 -6.57 -2.36
CA GLY A 42 -11.08 -7.01 -2.32
C GLY A 42 -10.53 -7.29 -0.91
N HIS A 43 -11.41 -7.65 0.04
CA HIS A 43 -11.09 -7.87 1.47
C HIS A 43 -11.16 -9.35 1.86
N THR A 44 -11.37 -10.25 0.91
CA THR A 44 -11.54 -11.67 1.22
C THR A 44 -10.18 -12.33 1.42
N ARG A 45 -10.13 -13.40 2.23
CA ARG A 45 -8.92 -14.23 2.41
C ARG A 45 -8.33 -14.71 1.07
N GLU A 46 -9.20 -14.99 0.11
CA GLU A 46 -8.83 -15.36 -1.25
C GLU A 46 -8.08 -14.23 -1.98
N ASP A 47 -8.55 -12.99 -1.89
CA ASP A 47 -7.89 -11.83 -2.51
C ASP A 47 -6.49 -11.60 -1.90
N HIS A 48 -6.33 -11.88 -0.61
CA HIS A 48 -5.04 -11.79 0.08
C HIS A 48 -4.06 -12.89 -0.34
N GLN A 49 -4.56 -14.08 -0.70
CA GLN A 49 -3.75 -15.17 -1.23
C GLN A 49 -3.37 -14.93 -2.70
N ARG A 50 -4.29 -14.40 -3.51
CA ARG A 50 -4.07 -14.12 -4.92
C ARG A 50 -3.17 -12.90 -5.14
N TRP A 51 -3.36 -11.83 -4.36
CA TRP A 51 -2.53 -10.62 -4.38
C TRP A 51 -1.90 -10.37 -3.01
N PRO A 52 -0.88 -11.15 -2.64
CA PRO A 52 -0.15 -10.95 -1.40
C PRO A 52 0.58 -9.61 -1.41
N ASN A 53 1.00 -9.13 -0.24
CA ASN A 53 1.75 -7.87 -0.16
C ASN A 53 3.05 -7.92 -1.00
N SER A 54 3.66 -9.10 -1.15
CA SER A 54 4.84 -9.33 -1.99
C SER A 54 4.57 -9.07 -3.48
N TYR A 55 3.37 -9.40 -3.98
CA TYR A 55 2.99 -9.12 -5.36
C TYR A 55 3.09 -7.63 -5.65
N PHE A 56 2.50 -6.78 -4.80
CA PHE A 56 2.58 -5.33 -4.97
C PHE A 56 4.00 -4.78 -4.85
N ALA A 57 4.81 -5.35 -3.95
CA ALA A 57 6.21 -4.97 -3.81
C ALA A 57 7.02 -5.26 -5.09
N GLN A 58 6.80 -6.43 -5.72
CA GLN A 58 7.43 -6.80 -6.99
C GLN A 58 7.01 -5.90 -8.15
N GLN A 59 5.76 -5.43 -8.15
CA GLN A 59 5.26 -4.46 -9.13
C GLN A 59 5.77 -3.02 -8.88
N GLY A 60 6.65 -2.82 -7.89
CA GLY A 60 7.25 -1.51 -7.59
C GLY A 60 6.31 -0.56 -6.83
N LEU A 61 5.31 -1.07 -6.12
CA LEU A 61 4.43 -0.23 -5.31
C LEU A 61 5.24 0.50 -4.23
N PHE A 62 5.20 1.82 -4.27
CA PHE A 62 5.85 2.67 -3.27
C PHE A 62 5.19 2.48 -1.90
N THR A 63 5.98 2.10 -0.90
CA THR A 63 5.52 1.86 0.47
C THR A 63 5.96 3.00 1.38
N LEU A 64 5.00 3.72 1.95
CA LEU A 64 5.24 4.89 2.80
C LEU A 64 5.94 4.52 4.10
N THR A 65 5.60 3.35 4.64
CA THR A 65 6.22 2.82 5.87
C THR A 65 7.72 2.59 5.67
N GLN A 66 8.13 2.04 4.51
CA GLN A 66 9.55 1.86 4.19
C GLN A 66 10.25 3.20 3.98
N ALA A 67 9.62 4.13 3.26
CA ALA A 67 10.18 5.47 3.05
C ALA A 67 10.40 6.19 4.40
N HIS A 68 9.44 6.09 5.32
CA HIS A 68 9.57 6.64 6.66
C HIS A 68 10.65 5.94 7.50
N ALA A 69 10.74 4.62 7.44
CA ALA A 69 11.81 3.88 8.13
C ALA A 69 13.20 4.30 7.63
N LEU A 70 13.36 4.50 6.31
CA LEU A 70 14.60 4.98 5.72
C LEU A 70 14.91 6.42 6.11
N ALA A 71 13.91 7.30 6.17
CA ALA A 71 14.09 8.69 6.59
C ALA A 71 14.45 8.81 8.09
N CYS A 72 13.90 7.94 8.93
CA CYS A 72 14.22 7.89 10.37
C CYS A 72 15.55 7.19 10.67
N ARG A 73 16.08 6.39 9.74
CA ARG A 73 17.40 5.79 9.89
C ARG A 73 18.44 6.90 9.69
N SER A 74 18.84 7.51 10.79
CA SER A 74 19.98 8.42 10.87
C SER A 74 21.21 7.78 10.21
N ARG A 75 21.93 8.57 9.43
CA ARG A 75 23.17 8.17 8.77
C ARG A 75 24.29 7.97 9.78
#